data_AF-A0A938M0E2-F1
#
_entry.id   AF-A0A938M0E2-F1
#
_cell.length_a   1.000
_cell.length_b   1.000
_cell.length_c   1.000
_cell.angle_alpha   90.00
_cell.angle_beta   90.00
_cell.angle_gamma   90.00
#
_symmetry.space_group_name_H-M   'P 1'
#
loop_
_entity.id
_entity.type
_entity.pdbx_description
1 polymer ?
#
loop_
_entity_poly.entity_id
_entity_poly.type
_entity_poly.pdbx_seq_one_letter_code
_entity_poly.pdbx_strand_id
1 'polypeptide(L)'
;MLGPGEDEKAATKPVRFMTWVNDADFTSGFYFSDIRSSQVDLEFIVESSEPVWLRDLAAYAHPDATYREFERGLVVANPSPRPYTFDLERLFPGKRFRRLKATANQDTKTNDGSAVAGRLTLEPKDALFLIREQTVKQ
;
A
#
# COMPACT_ATOMS: atom_id res chain seq x y z
N MET A 1 -16.46 -0.88 -24.99
CA MET A 1 -17.78 -1.34 -25.49
C MET A 1 -17.94 -2.77 -25.04
N LEU A 2 -18.83 -3.06 -24.08
CA LEU A 2 -19.00 -4.42 -23.55
C LEU A 2 -19.60 -5.33 -24.64
N GLY A 3 -19.09 -6.55 -24.76
CA GLY A 3 -19.60 -7.54 -25.71
C GLY A 3 -20.98 -8.08 -25.29
N PRO A 4 -21.77 -8.64 -26.22
CA PRO A 4 -23.09 -9.16 -25.88
C PRO A 4 -22.94 -10.42 -25.01
N GLY A 5 -23.40 -10.34 -23.75
CA GLY A 5 -23.44 -11.47 -22.81
C GLY A 5 -22.76 -11.23 -21.46
N GLU A 6 -22.07 -10.10 -21.27
CA GLU A 6 -21.52 -9.75 -19.96
C GLU A 6 -22.60 -9.12 -19.07
N ASP A 7 -22.92 -9.81 -17.97
CA ASP A 7 -23.81 -9.32 -16.93
C ASP A 7 -23.36 -7.92 -16.49
N GLU A 8 -24.23 -6.91 -16.60
CA GLU A 8 -23.89 -5.51 -16.31
C GLU A 8 -23.45 -5.30 -14.84
N LYS A 9 -23.81 -6.24 -13.95
CA LYS A 9 -23.35 -6.31 -12.54
C LYS A 9 -21.94 -6.90 -12.36
N ALA A 10 -21.41 -7.58 -13.37
CA ALA A 10 -20.08 -8.18 -13.37
C ALA A 10 -18.99 -7.23 -13.88
N ALA A 11 -19.35 -6.16 -14.60
CA ALA A 11 -18.40 -5.21 -15.14
C ALA A 11 -17.75 -4.36 -14.03
N THR A 12 -16.44 -4.15 -14.14
CA THR A 12 -15.70 -3.22 -13.27
C THR A 12 -16.23 -1.81 -13.48
N LYS A 13 -16.68 -1.15 -12.41
CA LYS A 13 -17.11 0.25 -12.49
C LYS A 13 -15.88 1.14 -12.73
N PRO A 14 -15.95 2.15 -13.63
CA PRO A 14 -14.87 3.12 -13.76
C PRO A 14 -14.63 3.85 -12.44
N VAL A 15 -13.36 3.94 -12.05
CA VAL A 15 -12.90 4.71 -10.89
C VAL A 15 -11.91 5.75 -11.38
N ARG A 16 -11.95 6.94 -10.81
CA ARG A 16 -11.07 8.05 -11.17
C ARG A 16 -10.22 8.46 -9.97
N PHE A 17 -8.94 8.65 -10.23
CA PHE A 17 -7.98 9.21 -9.29
C PHE A 17 -7.27 10.40 -9.93
N MET A 18 -6.59 11.18 -9.11
CA MET A 18 -5.92 12.42 -9.50
C MET A 18 -4.59 12.54 -8.77
N THR A 19 -3.64 13.20 -9.40
CA THR A 19 -2.36 13.55 -8.80
C THR A 19 -1.88 14.86 -9.42
N TRP A 20 -1.07 15.61 -8.68
CA TRP A 20 -0.50 16.86 -9.16
C TRP A 20 0.80 16.57 -9.91
N VAL A 21 0.92 17.15 -11.10
CA VAL A 21 2.14 17.13 -11.91
C VAL A 21 2.81 18.51 -11.76
N ASN A 22 4.13 18.52 -11.63
CA ASN A 22 4.95 19.73 -11.71
C ASN A 22 6.16 19.48 -12.62
N ASP A 23 7.14 20.38 -12.56
CA ASP A 23 8.38 20.33 -13.35
C ASP A 23 9.38 19.26 -12.88
N ALA A 24 9.10 18.55 -11.79
CA ALA A 24 9.94 17.46 -11.29
C ALA A 24 9.40 16.09 -11.71
N ASP A 25 10.32 15.18 -12.05
CA ASP A 25 9.99 13.77 -12.26
C ASP A 25 9.42 13.17 -10.96
N PHE A 26 8.30 12.45 -11.09
CA PHE A 26 7.65 11.77 -9.96
C PHE A 26 7.02 10.46 -10.39
N THR A 27 6.77 9.59 -9.40
CA THR A 27 6.02 8.34 -9.57
C THR A 27 4.70 8.45 -8.81
N SER A 28 3.61 8.06 -9.46
CA SER A 28 2.29 7.96 -8.84
C SER A 28 1.77 6.53 -8.96
N GLY A 29 1.25 6.00 -7.85
CA GLY A 29 0.61 4.69 -7.79
C GLY A 29 -0.87 4.84 -7.45
N PHE A 30 -1.72 4.14 -8.19
CA PHE A 30 -3.16 4.15 -7.97
C PHE A 30 -3.65 2.73 -7.73
N TYR A 31 -4.34 2.53 -6.59
CA TYR A 31 -4.92 1.24 -6.25
C TYR A 31 -6.38 1.18 -6.67
N PHE A 32 -6.70 0.20 -7.50
CA PHE A 32 -8.07 -0.11 -7.90
C PHE A 32 -8.48 -1.41 -7.22
N SER A 33 -9.45 -1.32 -6.31
CA SER A 33 -10.06 -2.50 -5.69
C SER A 33 -11.25 -2.99 -6.50
N ASP A 34 -11.57 -4.29 -6.38
CA ASP A 34 -12.75 -4.91 -6.99
C ASP A 34 -12.77 -4.84 -8.53
N ILE A 35 -11.59 -4.99 -9.16
CA ILE A 35 -11.49 -5.26 -10.60
C ILE A 35 -12.05 -6.67 -10.87
N ARG A 36 -13.14 -6.74 -11.63
CA ARG A 36 -13.86 -7.98 -11.97
C ARG A 36 -13.68 -8.38 -13.44
N SER A 37 -13.24 -7.45 -14.26
CA SER A 37 -13.03 -7.61 -15.69
C SER A 37 -11.63 -8.18 -15.97
N SER A 38 -11.50 -9.06 -16.96
CA SER A 38 -10.21 -9.60 -17.40
C SER A 38 -9.37 -8.59 -18.20
N GLN A 39 -10.01 -7.53 -18.70
CA GLN A 39 -9.40 -6.42 -19.41
C GLN A 39 -9.87 -5.09 -18.78
N VAL A 40 -8.96 -4.11 -18.72
CA VAL A 40 -9.25 -2.75 -18.24
C VAL A 40 -8.72 -1.73 -19.24
N ASP A 41 -9.48 -0.66 -19.44
CA ASP A 41 -9.07 0.49 -20.22
C ASP A 41 -8.57 1.59 -19.27
N LEU A 42 -7.40 2.17 -19.56
CA LEU A 42 -6.86 3.31 -18.82
C LEU A 42 -7.04 4.60 -19.62
N GLU A 43 -7.68 5.59 -19.00
CA GLU A 43 -7.86 6.93 -19.57
C GLU A 43 -7.07 7.94 -18.72
N PHE A 44 -6.26 8.77 -19.39
CA PHE A 44 -5.51 9.87 -18.77
C PHE A 44 -6.07 11.19 -19.29
N ILE A 45 -6.47 12.07 -18.37
CA ILE A 45 -6.95 13.42 -18.68
C ILE A 45 -5.95 14.40 -18.06
N VAL A 46 -5.38 15.27 -18.90
CA VAL A 46 -4.46 16.34 -18.49
C VAL A 46 -5.18 17.66 -18.67
N GLU A 47 -5.27 18.44 -17.59
CA GLU A 47 -6.02 19.71 -17.58
C GLU A 47 -5.17 20.91 -18.06
N SER A 48 -3.86 20.71 -18.30
CA SER A 48 -2.94 21.73 -18.82
C SER A 48 -2.73 21.58 -20.34
N SER A 49 -2.34 22.67 -21.00
CA SER A 49 -1.88 22.67 -22.39
C SER A 49 -0.39 22.37 -22.53
N GLU A 50 0.36 22.28 -21.43
CA GLU A 50 1.77 21.95 -21.46
C GLU A 50 2.00 20.47 -21.78
N PRO A 51 3.08 20.11 -22.51
CA PRO A 51 3.40 18.72 -22.78
C PRO A 51 3.66 17.92 -21.50
N VAL A 52 3.09 16.72 -21.42
CA VAL A 52 3.32 15.75 -20.34
C VAL A 52 3.93 14.48 -20.91
N TRP A 53 4.99 13.98 -20.26
CA TRP A 53 5.62 12.70 -20.61
C TRP A 53 5.30 11.66 -19.53
N LEU A 54 4.66 10.57 -19.93
CA LEU A 54 4.51 9.38 -19.10
C LEU A 54 5.69 8.44 -19.39
N ARG A 55 6.38 8.01 -18.33
CA ARG A 55 7.48 7.05 -18.41
C ARG A 55 7.15 5.86 -17.49
N ASP A 56 7.54 4.66 -17.90
CA ASP A 56 7.47 3.43 -17.09
C ASP A 56 6.07 3.10 -16.50
N LEU A 57 5.05 3.02 -17.37
CA LEU A 57 3.72 2.57 -16.98
C LEU A 57 3.71 1.04 -16.75
N ALA A 58 3.31 0.62 -15.55
CA ALA A 58 3.14 -0.78 -15.19
C ALA A 58 1.82 -1.02 -14.46
N ALA A 59 1.25 -2.21 -14.63
CA ALA A 59 0.04 -2.67 -13.93
C ALA A 59 0.30 -4.03 -13.28
N TYR A 60 -0.16 -4.19 -12.04
CA TYR A 60 0.07 -5.40 -11.24
C TYR A 60 -1.24 -5.91 -10.67
N ALA A 61 -1.53 -7.20 -10.89
CA ALA A 61 -2.65 -7.90 -10.25
C ALA A 61 -2.26 -8.36 -8.83
N HIS A 62 -1.99 -7.39 -7.94
CA HIS A 62 -1.48 -7.65 -6.60
C HIS A 62 -2.12 -6.69 -5.59
N PRO A 63 -2.33 -7.09 -4.31
CA PRO A 63 -2.71 -6.13 -3.27
C PRO A 63 -1.68 -5.01 -3.15
N ASP A 64 -2.14 -3.77 -3.00
CA ASP A 64 -1.27 -2.60 -2.78
C ASP A 64 -0.77 -2.53 -1.32
N ALA A 65 -0.35 -3.69 -0.79
CA ALA A 65 0.25 -3.77 0.52
C ALA A 65 1.56 -3.00 0.50
N THR A 66 1.60 -1.90 1.27
CA THR A 66 2.66 -0.91 1.20
C THR A 66 3.39 -0.81 2.52
N TYR A 67 4.60 -0.29 2.47
CA TYR A 67 5.40 0.00 3.65
C TYR A 67 6.25 1.23 3.43
N ARG A 68 6.61 1.90 4.54
CA ARG A 68 7.51 3.05 4.51
C ARG A 68 8.36 3.08 5.76
N GLU A 69 9.68 3.10 5.58
CA GLU A 69 10.61 3.38 6.67
C GLU A 69 10.62 4.87 6.98
N PHE A 70 10.69 5.18 8.27
CA PHE A 70 10.96 6.53 8.78
C PHE A 70 12.10 6.45 9.80
N GLU A 71 12.59 7.61 10.25
CA GLU A 71 13.83 7.71 11.05
C GLU A 71 13.90 6.71 12.22
N ARG A 72 12.77 6.45 12.87
CA ARG A 72 12.69 5.61 14.08
C ARG A 72 11.86 4.34 13.92
N GLY A 73 11.49 3.95 12.69
CA GLY A 73 10.56 2.86 12.54
C GLY A 73 10.10 2.57 11.13
N LEU A 74 8.98 1.86 11.09
CA LEU A 74 8.36 1.33 9.89
C LEU A 74 6.85 1.44 10.04
N VAL A 75 6.18 1.92 9.01
CA VAL A 75 4.74 1.70 8.85
C VAL A 75 4.53 0.64 7.78
N VAL A 76 3.65 -0.31 8.06
CA VAL A 76 3.14 -1.29 7.08
C VAL A 76 1.63 -1.12 6.99
N ALA A 77 1.07 -1.21 5.80
CA ALA A 77 -0.36 -1.04 5.58
C ALA A 77 -0.87 -2.03 4.52
N ASN A 78 -2.04 -2.59 4.81
CA ASN A 78 -2.78 -3.46 3.92
C ASN A 78 -4.11 -2.81 3.51
N PRO A 79 -4.16 -2.08 2.38
CA PRO A 79 -5.42 -1.53 1.87
C PRO A 79 -6.33 -2.60 1.23
N SER A 80 -5.84 -3.84 1.08
CA SER A 80 -6.59 -4.94 0.47
C SER A 80 -7.82 -5.32 1.30
N PRO A 81 -8.90 -5.80 0.66
CA PRO A 81 -10.01 -6.46 1.35
C PRO A 81 -9.65 -7.89 1.84
N ARG A 82 -8.41 -8.34 1.64
CA ARG A 82 -7.93 -9.67 2.06
C ARG A 82 -6.72 -9.52 2.98
N PRO A 83 -6.48 -10.46 3.92
CA PRO A 83 -5.26 -10.46 4.73
C PRO A 83 -4.01 -10.48 3.85
N TYR A 84 -2.95 -9.82 4.32
CA TYR A 84 -1.66 -9.80 3.62
C TYR A 84 -0.51 -10.01 4.60
N THR A 85 0.45 -10.85 4.21
CA THR A 85 1.62 -11.16 5.03
C THR A 85 2.87 -10.52 4.47
N PHE A 86 3.47 -9.63 5.25
CA PHE A 86 4.81 -9.08 5.02
C PHE A 86 5.87 -10.04 5.53
N ASP A 87 6.91 -10.25 4.73
CA ASP A 87 8.13 -10.93 5.14
C ASP A 87 9.16 -9.87 5.58
N LEU A 88 9.18 -9.57 6.88
CA LEU A 88 9.99 -8.47 7.41
C LEU A 88 11.48 -8.77 7.36
N GLU A 89 11.88 -10.04 7.48
CA GLU A 89 13.28 -10.45 7.40
C GLU A 89 13.83 -10.28 5.99
N ARG A 90 13.03 -10.63 4.98
CA ARG A 90 13.40 -10.43 3.58
C ARG A 90 13.39 -8.95 3.19
N LEU A 91 12.40 -8.18 3.66
CA LEU A 91 12.27 -6.76 3.32
C LEU A 91 13.29 -5.88 4.05
N PHE A 92 13.67 -6.25 5.27
CA PHE A 92 14.49 -5.43 6.16
C PHE A 92 15.59 -6.25 6.83
N PRO A 93 16.54 -6.81 6.05
CA PRO A 93 17.55 -7.70 6.57
C PRO A 93 18.39 -7.04 7.68
N GLY A 94 18.54 -7.74 8.80
CA GLY A 94 19.31 -7.29 9.97
C GLY A 94 18.63 -6.21 10.82
N LYS A 95 17.45 -5.72 10.45
CA LYS A 95 16.69 -4.76 11.25
C LYS A 95 15.74 -5.51 12.20
N ARG A 96 15.50 -4.91 13.37
CA ARG A 96 14.56 -5.42 14.37
C ARG A 96 13.50 -4.37 14.66
N PHE A 97 12.28 -4.84 14.86
CA PHE A 97 11.13 -3.99 15.09
C PHE A 97 10.36 -4.46 16.32
N ARG A 98 9.61 -3.55 16.91
CA ARG A 98 8.65 -3.84 17.97
C ARG A 98 7.41 -2.96 17.83
N ARG A 99 6.31 -3.38 18.42
CA ARG A 99 5.09 -2.57 18.47
C ARG A 99 5.32 -1.31 19.30
N LEU A 100 4.49 -0.29 19.06
CA LEU A 100 4.37 0.83 19.98
C LEU A 100 3.98 0.29 21.37
N LYS A 101 4.35 1.01 22.43
CA LYS A 101 3.90 0.71 23.79
C LYS A 101 2.87 1.77 24.19
N ALA A 102 1.62 1.34 24.33
CA ALA A 102 0.52 2.20 24.74
C ALA A 102 0.70 2.74 26.15
N THR A 103 0.11 3.92 26.39
CA THR A 103 -0.23 4.41 27.74
C THR A 103 -1.62 3.92 28.16
N ALA A 104 -2.01 4.17 29.41
CA ALA A 104 -3.25 3.62 30.00
C ALA A 104 -4.55 3.96 29.22
N ASN A 105 -4.56 5.04 28.44
CA ASN A 105 -5.73 5.50 27.69
C ASN A 105 -5.64 5.19 26.18
N GLN A 106 -4.74 4.31 25.77
CA GLN A 106 -4.53 3.90 24.38
C GLN A 106 -4.87 2.42 24.19
N ASP A 107 -4.94 1.95 22.95
CA ASP A 107 -5.11 0.53 22.63
C ASP A 107 -3.87 -0.26 23.06
N THR A 108 -3.96 -0.91 24.22
CA THR A 108 -2.91 -1.74 24.83
C THR A 108 -2.80 -3.12 24.22
N LYS A 109 -3.82 -3.59 23.47
CA LYS A 109 -3.79 -4.89 22.80
C LYS A 109 -2.98 -4.82 21.52
N THR A 110 -3.19 -3.76 20.72
CA THR A 110 -2.40 -3.54 19.51
C THR A 110 -1.01 -3.03 19.88
N ASN A 111 -0.91 -2.05 20.78
CA ASN A 111 0.35 -1.42 21.16
C ASN A 111 0.89 -1.96 22.49
N ASP A 112 1.26 -3.24 22.50
CA ASP A 112 1.75 -3.95 23.69
C ASP A 112 3.28 -3.82 23.91
N GLY A 113 4.00 -3.22 22.97
CA GLY A 113 5.46 -3.10 23.00
C GLY A 113 6.23 -4.37 22.66
N SER A 114 5.55 -5.45 22.24
CA SER A 114 6.15 -6.73 21.87
C SER A 114 7.05 -6.62 20.64
N ALA A 115 8.07 -7.49 20.56
CA ALA A 115 8.92 -7.60 19.38
C ALA A 115 8.12 -8.14 18.17
N VAL A 116 8.46 -7.67 16.98
CA VAL A 116 7.86 -8.09 15.71
C VAL A 116 8.97 -8.53 14.77
N ALA A 117 8.98 -9.81 14.41
CA ALA A 117 10.00 -10.44 13.57
C ALA A 117 9.37 -11.46 12.62
N GLY A 118 10.14 -11.90 11.62
CA GLY A 118 9.71 -12.89 10.63
C GLY A 118 8.55 -12.38 9.77
N ARG A 119 7.40 -13.03 9.90
CA ARG A 119 6.21 -12.78 9.07
C ARG A 119 5.15 -12.01 9.86
N LEU A 120 4.73 -10.87 9.33
CA LEU A 120 3.68 -10.03 9.91
C LEU A 120 2.46 -10.06 9.00
N THR A 121 1.36 -10.63 9.47
CA THR A 121 0.07 -10.61 8.77
C THR A 121 -0.75 -9.43 9.27
N LEU A 122 -1.24 -8.61 8.33
CA LEU A 122 -2.25 -7.60 8.57
C LEU A 122 -3.59 -8.07 8.02
N GLU A 123 -4.65 -7.80 8.77
CA GLU A 123 -6.02 -8.07 8.34
C GLU A 123 -6.47 -7.09 7.23
N PRO A 124 -7.66 -7.30 6.63
CA PRO A 124 -8.18 -6.38 5.62
C PRO A 124 -8.26 -4.94 6.14
N LYS A 125 -7.78 -3.99 5.34
CA LYS A 125 -7.85 -2.54 5.62
C LYS A 125 -7.19 -2.15 6.95
N ASP A 126 -6.07 -2.79 7.27
CA ASP A 126 -5.35 -2.61 8.52
C ASP A 126 -3.95 -1.98 8.29
N ALA A 127 -3.40 -1.33 9.31
CA ALA A 127 -2.07 -0.75 9.28
C ALA A 127 -1.41 -0.76 10.67
N LEU A 128 -0.10 -0.94 10.70
CA LEU A 128 0.66 -1.01 11.94
C LEU A 128 1.91 -0.11 11.88
N PHE A 129 2.09 0.67 12.93
CA PHE A 129 3.33 1.38 13.20
C PHE A 129 4.24 0.54 14.10
N LEU A 130 5.49 0.43 13.68
CA LEU A 130 6.54 -0.30 14.37
C LEU A 130 7.70 0.63 14.69
N ILE A 131 8.31 0.43 15.86
CA ILE A 131 9.54 1.11 16.26
C ILE A 131 10.72 0.22 15.90
N ARG A 132 11.75 0.81 15.29
CA ARG A 132 13.02 0.13 15.07
C ARG A 132 13.78 0.02 16.39
N GLU A 133 14.19 -1.18 16.76
CA GLU A 133 15.05 -1.37 17.92
C GLU A 133 16.45 -0.85 17.63
N GLN A 134 16.97 0.03 18.49
CA GLN A 134 18.37 0.41 18.41
C GLN A 134 19.20 -0.70 19.04
N THR A 135 20.21 -1.18 18.32
CA THR A 135 21.26 -1.98 18.93
C THR A 135 22.02 -1.05 19.88
N VAL A 136 21.84 -1.24 21.19
CA VAL A 136 22.76 -0.64 22.16
C VAL A 136 24.11 -1.29 21.87
N LYS A 137 25.05 -0.54 21.31
CA LYS A 137 26.46 -0.93 21.33
C LYS A 137 26.85 -0.96 22.81
N GLN A 138 27.07 -2.17 23.33
CA GLN A 138 27.79 -2.35 24.59
C GLN A 138 29.27 -2.03 24.37
#